data_AF-A0A523S9P2-F1
#
_entry.id   AF-A0A523S9P2-F1
#
_cell.length_a   1.000
_cell.length_b   1.000
_cell.length_c   1.000
_cell.angle_alpha   90.00
_cell.angle_beta   90.00
_cell.angle_gamma   90.00
#
_symmetry.space_group_name_H-M   'P 1'
#
loop_
_entity.id
_entity.type
_entity.pdbx_description
1 polymer ?
#
loop_
_entity_poly.entity_id
_entity_poly.type
_entity_poly.pdbx_seq_one_letter_code
_entity_poly.pdbx_strand_id
1 'polypeptide(L)' 'MSTKRHNSPWAADDSTVKCTRCGSSKIFRILNRWAFSKGVQMFECTSCGKKFYDKGYDDYSPTFNV' A
#
# COMPACT_ATOMS: atom_id res chain seq x y z
N MET A 1 -4.41 -3.83 26.23
CA MET A 1 -4.77 -3.92 24.80
C MET A 1 -3.66 -3.26 23.98
N SER A 2 -2.69 -4.03 23.48
CA SER A 2 -1.48 -3.49 22.82
C SER A 2 -1.81 -2.81 21.50
N THR A 3 -1.92 -1.48 21.52
CA THR A 3 -2.11 -0.59 20.35
C THR A 3 -0.97 -0.66 19.33
N LYS A 4 0.13 -1.35 19.64
CA LYS A 4 1.33 -1.46 18.81
C LYS A 4 1.17 -2.29 17.53
N ARG A 5 0.11 -3.10 17.40
CA ARG A 5 -0.13 -3.91 16.19
C ARG A 5 -0.52 -3.06 14.98
N HIS A 6 -1.17 -1.91 15.18
CA HIS A 6 -1.54 -0.99 14.09
C HIS A 6 -0.35 -0.25 13.46
N ASN A 7 0.85 -0.32 14.05
CA ASN A 7 2.04 0.34 13.52
C ASN A 7 2.81 -0.53 12.52
N SER A 8 2.38 -1.79 12.32
CA SER A 8 2.99 -2.66 11.31
C SER A 8 2.48 -2.23 9.92
N PRO A 9 3.35 -1.99 8.94
CA PRO A 9 2.94 -1.70 7.57
C PRO A 9 2.09 -2.81 6.93
N TRP A 10 2.03 -4.00 7.54
CA TRP A 10 1.20 -5.15 7.12
C TRP A 10 -0.17 -5.18 7.78
N ALA A 11 -0.31 -4.47 8.90
CA ALA A 11 -1.57 -4.36 9.62
C ALA A 11 -2.42 -3.17 9.14
N ALA A 12 -1.97 -2.46 8.09
CA ALA A 12 -2.72 -1.37 7.49
C ALA A 12 -4.06 -1.89 6.97
N ASP A 13 -5.14 -1.36 7.53
CA ASP A 13 -6.49 -1.80 7.20
C ASP A 13 -6.94 -1.18 5.87
N ASP A 14 -7.45 -2.03 4.98
CA ASP A 14 -7.88 -1.63 3.63
C ASP A 14 -8.99 -0.55 3.67
N SER A 15 -9.81 -0.53 4.74
CA SER A 15 -10.87 0.46 4.91
C SER A 15 -10.38 1.86 5.29
N THR A 16 -9.15 1.97 5.82
CA THR A 16 -8.56 3.26 6.24
C THR A 16 -7.75 3.93 5.13
N VAL A 17 -7.36 3.17 4.11
CA VAL A 17 -6.51 3.62 3.02
C VAL A 17 -7.37 4.20 1.90
N LYS A 18 -7.05 5.41 1.44
CA LYS A 18 -7.71 6.06 0.30
C LYS A 18 -6.67 6.38 -0.76
N CYS A 19 -7.09 6.59 -2.01
CA CYS A 19 -6.18 6.95 -3.09
C CYS A 19 -5.91 8.46 -3.04
N THR A 20 -4.66 8.91 -3.00
CA THR A 20 -4.32 10.36 -3.04
C THR A 20 -4.77 11.03 -4.31
N ARG A 21 -4.60 10.31 -5.43
CA ARG A 21 -4.82 10.89 -6.75
C ARG A 21 -6.31 11.11 -7.06
N CYS A 22 -7.15 10.22 -6.56
CA CYS A 22 -8.55 10.12 -6.98
C CYS A 22 -9.54 10.20 -5.81
N GLY A 23 -9.08 10.12 -4.57
CA GLY A 23 -9.91 10.11 -3.37
C GLY A 23 -10.71 8.81 -3.17
N SER A 24 -10.73 7.91 -4.15
CA SER A 24 -11.49 6.66 -4.10
C SER A 24 -11.03 5.74 -2.98
N SER A 25 -12.00 5.17 -2.26
CA SER A 25 -11.82 4.05 -1.34
C SER A 25 -11.81 2.69 -2.04
N LYS A 26 -12.02 2.66 -3.37
CA LYS A 26 -11.99 1.43 -4.16
C LYS A 26 -10.55 0.98 -4.40
N ILE A 27 -9.98 0.34 -3.40
CA ILE A 27 -8.59 -0.09 -3.35
C ILE A 27 -8.57 -1.58 -2.99
N PHE A 28 -7.53 -2.28 -3.41
CA PHE A 28 -7.34 -3.68 -3.03
C PHE A 28 -5.87 -3.95 -2.73
N ARG A 29 -5.64 -4.87 -1.80
CA ARG A 29 -4.30 -5.36 -1.45
C ARG A 29 -3.68 -6.15 -2.60
N ILE A 30 -2.44 -5.83 -2.92
CA ILE A 30 -1.64 -6.59 -3.90
C ILE A 30 -0.43 -7.23 -3.23
N LEU A 31 -0.09 -8.43 -3.69
CA LEU A 31 1.12 -9.12 -3.28
C LEU A 31 2.24 -8.77 -4.25
N ASN A 32 3.24 -8.04 -3.77
CA ASN A 32 4.46 -7.77 -4.51
C ASN A 32 5.64 -8.45 -3.79
N ARG A 33 6.51 -9.13 -4.55
CA ARG A 33 7.63 -9.90 -4.00
C ARG A 33 8.64 -9.04 -3.23
N TRP A 34 8.87 -7.79 -3.67
CA TRP A 34 9.68 -6.81 -2.94
C TRP A 34 8.98 -6.39 -1.64
N ALA A 35 7.68 -6.12 -1.70
CA ALA A 35 6.88 -5.71 -0.54
C ALA A 35 6.83 -6.83 0.51
N PHE A 36 6.68 -8.08 0.05
CA PHE A 36 6.80 -9.30 0.85
C PHE A 36 8.15 -9.37 1.58
N SER A 37 9.25 -9.20 0.83
CA SER A 37 10.61 -9.22 1.39
C SER A 37 10.88 -8.09 2.37
N LYS A 38 10.25 -6.92 2.20
CA LYS A 38 10.47 -5.73 3.02
C LYS A 38 9.53 -5.62 4.22
N GLY A 39 8.54 -6.49 4.34
CA GLY A 39 7.54 -6.28 5.35
C GLY A 39 6.78 -4.95 5.09
N VAL A 40 6.42 -4.67 3.83
CA VAL A 40 5.41 -3.63 3.47
C VAL A 40 4.17 -4.22 2.76
N GLN A 41 2.95 -3.72 3.05
CA GLN A 41 1.74 -4.04 2.29
C GLN A 41 1.53 -3.02 1.16
N MET A 42 1.27 -3.50 -0.06
CA MET A 42 0.94 -2.65 -1.20
C MET A 42 -0.54 -2.71 -1.56
N PHE A 43 -1.02 -1.65 -2.20
CA PHE A 43 -2.40 -1.42 -2.56
C PHE A 43 -2.49 -0.94 -4.01
N GLU A 44 -3.56 -1.32 -4.72
CA GLU A 44 -3.86 -0.84 -6.07
C GLU A 44 -5.26 -0.22 -6.12
N CYS A 45 -5.37 0.95 -6.74
CA CYS A 45 -6.65 1.63 -6.90
C CYS A 45 -7.35 1.15 -8.18
N THR A 46 -8.58 0.66 -8.09
CA THR A 46 -9.36 0.25 -9.28
C THR A 46 -9.79 1.42 -10.15
N SER A 47 -9.99 2.61 -9.57
CA SER A 47 -10.42 3.79 -10.34
C SER A 47 -9.30 4.36 -11.21
N CYS A 48 -8.04 4.20 -10.80
CA CYS A 48 -6.91 4.94 -11.37
C CYS A 48 -5.71 4.06 -11.73
N GLY A 49 -5.75 2.76 -11.41
CA GLY A 49 -4.70 1.77 -11.72
C GLY A 49 -3.37 1.99 -10.98
N LYS A 50 -3.30 2.95 -10.06
CA LYS A 50 -2.06 3.28 -9.33
C LYS A 50 -1.80 2.31 -8.18
N LYS A 51 -0.53 1.93 -8.02
CA LYS A 51 -0.01 1.10 -6.93
C LYS A 51 0.69 1.98 -5.89
N PHE A 52 0.44 1.75 -4.60
CA PHE A 52 1.00 2.56 -3.51
C PHE A 52 1.04 1.78 -2.18
N TYR A 53 1.66 2.34 -1.13
CA TYR A 53 1.69 1.77 0.22
C TYR A 53 1.53 2.84 1.30
N ASP A 54 1.26 2.39 2.54
CA ASP A 54 0.68 3.16 3.64
C ASP A 54 1.55 4.28 4.24
N LYS A 55 2.89 4.26 4.13
CA LYS A 55 3.74 5.19 4.90
C LYS A 55 3.73 6.68 4.47
N GLY A 56 2.84 7.07 3.56
CA GLY A 56 2.63 8.48 3.21
C GLY A 56 2.36 8.79 1.73
N TYR A 57 1.96 7.78 0.94
CA TYR A 57 1.73 7.84 -0.51
C TYR A 57 2.99 7.94 -1.36
N ASP A 58 3.64 6.82 -1.66
CA ASP A 58 4.79 6.84 -2.56
C ASP A 58 4.51 6.21 -3.94
N ASP A 59 4.85 6.99 -4.96
CA ASP A 59 4.75 6.76 -6.40
C ASP A 59 5.85 5.80 -6.89
N TYR A 60 5.93 4.59 -6.34
CA TYR A 60 7.09 3.73 -6.52
C TYR A 60 7.22 3.15 -7.96
N SER A 61 8.34 3.48 -8.61
CA SER A 61 8.85 2.83 -9.83
C SER A 61 10.05 1.93 -9.46
N PRO A 62 9.95 0.59 -9.56
CA PRO A 62 11.13 -0.27 -9.38
C PRO A 62 12.03 -0.13 -10.62
N THR A 63 13.04 0.74 -10.57
CA THR A 63 14.18 0.73 -11.49
C THR A 63 15.14 -0.37 -11.06
N PHE A 64 14.92 -1.60 -11.52
CA PHE A 64 16.06 -2.49 -11.72
C PHE A 64 16.26 -2.57 -13.24
N ASN A 65 17.01 -1.60 -13.76
CA ASN A 65 17.89 -1.89 -14.89
C ASN A 65 18.91 -2.91 -14.37
N VAL A 66 18.67 -4.19 -14.65
CA VAL A 66 19.70 -5.17 -15.02
C VAL A 66 19.13 -5.99 -16.15
#